data_AF-A0A4Q2KE46-F1
#
_entry.id   AF-A0A4Q2KE46-F1
#
_cell.length_a   1.000
_cell.length_b   1.000
_cell.length_c   1.000
_cell.angle_alpha   90.00
_cell.angle_beta   90.00
_cell.angle_gamma   90.00
#
_symmetry.space_group_name_H-M   'P 1'
#
loop_
_entity.id
_entity.type
_entity.pdbx_description
1 polymer ?
#
loop_
_entity_poly.entity_id
_entity_poly.type
_entity_poly.pdbx_seq_one_letter_code
_entity_poly.pdbx_strand_id
1 'polypeptide(L)' 'METLAKLKEILSECKGEELDVNMDTTFDELDFDSLDKVDIVMQIEEAYDISLGDNMALSTVGELVKKIDEAVANK' A
#
# COMPACT_ATOMS: atom_id res chain seq x y z
N MET A 1 -9.23 0.60 9.66
CA MET A 1 -8.11 0.40 10.62
C MET A 1 -7.34 -0.88 10.32
N GLU A 2 -7.99 -1.96 9.89
CA GLU A 2 -7.29 -3.19 9.44
C GLU A 2 -6.40 -2.96 8.22
N THR A 3 -6.82 -2.11 7.29
CA THR A 3 -6.08 -1.81 6.05
C THR A 3 -4.68 -1.27 6.28
N LEU A 4 -4.49 -0.37 7.24
CA LEU A 4 -3.16 0.15 7.59
C LEU A 4 -2.28 -0.95 8.19
N ALA A 5 -2.84 -1.81 9.04
CA ALA A 5 -2.10 -2.91 9.66
C ALA A 5 -1.67 -3.94 8.60
N LYS A 6 -2.58 -4.30 7.69
CA LYS A 6 -2.29 -5.21 6.57
C LYS A 6 -1.26 -4.61 5.61
N LEU A 7 -1.39 -3.32 5.31
CA LEU A 7 -0.42 -2.62 4.49
C LEU A 7 0.96 -2.61 5.15
N LYS A 8 1.05 -2.34 6.45
CA LYS A 8 2.31 -2.44 7.20
C LYS A 8 2.95 -3.82 7.08
N GLU A 9 2.17 -4.91 7.17
CA GLU A 9 2.67 -6.27 6.93
C GLU A 9 3.25 -6.43 5.53
N ILE A 10 2.48 -6.08 4.49
CA ILE A 10 2.91 -6.20 3.08
C ILE A 10 4.18 -5.39 2.81
N LEU A 11 4.23 -4.15 3.30
CA LEU A 11 5.41 -3.29 3.15
C LEU A 11 6.63 -3.88 3.85
N SER A 12 6.45 -4.40 5.07
CA SER A 12 7.54 -5.03 5.83
C SER A 12 8.04 -6.31 5.15
N GLU A 13 7.14 -7.10 4.56
CA GLU A 13 7.48 -8.29 3.78
C GLU A 13 8.23 -7.94 2.49
N CYS A 14 7.78 -6.92 1.75
CA CYS A 14 8.47 -6.42 0.56
C CYS A 14 9.89 -5.93 0.88
N LYS A 15 10.06 -5.17 1.97
CA LYS A 15 11.37 -4.64 2.37
C LYS A 15 12.27 -5.70 3.00
N GLY A 16 11.69 -6.74 3.60
CA GLY A 16 12.41 -7.76 4.36
C GLY A 16 12.82 -7.31 5.76
N GLU A 17 12.22 -6.23 6.28
CA GLU A 17 12.43 -5.71 7.63
C GLU A 17 11.14 -5.14 8.20
N GLU A 18 11.06 -5.02 9.53
CA GLU A 18 9.88 -4.47 10.18
C GLU A 18 9.84 -2.95 9.98
N LEU A 19 8.91 -2.48 9.15
CA LEU A 19 8.74 -1.05 8.85
C LEU A 19 7.65 -0.45 9.75
N ASP A 20 7.98 0.63 10.46
CA ASP A 20 6.98 1.39 11.20
C ASP A 20 6.39 2.50 10.33
N VAL A 21 5.24 2.21 9.73
CA VAL A 21 4.53 3.13 8.84
C VAL A 21 3.28 3.71 9.50
N ASN A 22 3.03 4.99 9.25
CA ASN A 22 1.80 5.68 9.63
C ASN A 22 1.15 6.32 8.39
N MET A 23 0.00 6.99 8.55
CA MET A 23 -0.71 7.57 7.40
C MET A 23 0.05 8.71 6.70
N ASP A 24 0.96 9.38 7.40
CA ASP A 24 1.75 10.50 6.89
C ASP A 24 3.08 10.03 6.27
N THR A 25 3.51 8.79 6.55
CA THR A 25 4.70 8.18 5.97
C THR A 25 4.62 8.16 4.45
N THR A 26 5.68 8.59 3.79
CA THR A 26 5.80 8.58 2.32
C THR A 26 6.52 7.33 1.83
N PHE A 27 6.23 6.88 0.62
CA PHE A 27 6.95 5.74 0.03
C PHE A 27 8.42 6.07 -0.23
N ASP A 28 8.74 7.34 -0.45
CA ASP A 28 10.11 7.81 -0.67
C ASP A 28 10.94 7.75 0.64
N GLU A 29 10.32 7.99 1.81
CA GLU A 29 10.97 7.78 3.12
C GLU A 29 11.28 6.31 3.41
N LEU A 30 10.46 5.41 2.85
CA LEU A 30 10.64 3.97 2.96
C LEU A 30 11.65 3.42 1.94
N ASP A 31 12.20 4.30 1.10
CA ASP A 31 13.16 3.95 0.05
C ASP A 31 12.59 2.83 -0.86
N PHE A 32 11.30 2.93 -1.17
CA PHE A 32 10.62 2.05 -2.12
C PHE A 32 10.76 2.62 -3.53
N ASP A 33 11.25 1.79 -4.44
CA ASP A 33 11.39 2.18 -5.84
C ASP A 33 10.07 2.02 -6.61
N SER A 34 10.09 2.30 -7.91
CA SER A 34 8.88 2.17 -8.74
C SER A 34 8.42 0.71 -8.92
N LEU A 35 9.33 -0.27 -8.83
CA LEU A 35 8.99 -1.69 -8.95
C LEU A 35 8.37 -2.19 -7.65
N ASP A 36 8.93 -1.81 -6.51
CA ASP A 36 8.37 -2.13 -5.20
C ASP A 36 6.93 -1.61 -5.09
N LYS A 37 6.68 -0.37 -5.51
CA LYS A 37 5.34 0.23 -5.53
C LYS A 37 4.36 -0.59 -6.37
N VAL A 38 4.80 -1.16 -7.49
CA VAL A 38 3.96 -2.04 -8.33
C VAL A 38 3.68 -3.36 -7.62
N ASP A 39 4.69 -4.01 -7.04
CA ASP A 39 4.52 -5.28 -6.32
C ASP A 39 3.60 -5.15 -5.11
N ILE A 40 3.74 -4.06 -4.34
CA ILE A 40 2.87 -3.74 -3.20
C ILE A 40 1.42 -3.63 -3.68
N VAL A 41 1.18 -2.88 -4.76
CA VAL A 41 -0.16 -2.70 -5.34
C VAL A 41 -0.75 -4.03 -5.77
N MET A 42 0.02 -4.86 -6.48
CA MET A 42 -0.44 -6.17 -6.93
C MET A 42 -0.83 -7.08 -5.77
N GLN A 43 -0.02 -7.12 -4.70
CA GLN A 43 -0.33 -7.90 -3.49
C GLN A 43 -1.60 -7.41 -2.80
N ILE A 44 -1.83 -6.10 -2.78
CA ILE A 44 -3.06 -5.51 -2.22
C ILE A 44 -4.27 -5.86 -3.07
N GLU A 45 -4.16 -5.72 -4.39
CA GLU A 45 -5.22 -6.09 -5.33
C GLU A 45 -5.61 -7.56 -5.19
N GLU A 46 -4.63 -8.47 -5.03
CA GLU A 46 -4.89 -9.90 -4.78
C GLU A 46 -5.48 -10.15 -3.39
N ALA A 47 -4.94 -9.51 -2.34
CA ALA A 47 -5.38 -9.74 -0.95
C ALA A 47 -6.82 -9.26 -0.69
N TYR A 48 -7.22 -8.16 -1.33
CA TYR A 48 -8.56 -7.57 -1.19
C TYR A 48 -9.48 -7.92 -2.36
N ASP A 49 -8.95 -8.54 -3.41
CA ASP A 49 -9.63 -8.84 -4.67
C ASP A 49 -10.32 -7.58 -5.23
N ILE A 50 -9.50 -6.52 -5.40
CA ILE A 50 -9.87 -5.18 -5.91
C ILE A 50 -8.97 -4.79 -7.08
N SER A 51 -9.31 -3.71 -7.78
CA SER A 51 -8.42 -3.08 -8.76
C SER A 51 -8.26 -1.60 -8.48
N LEU A 52 -7.02 -1.18 -8.25
CA LEU A 52 -6.63 0.20 -7.93
C LEU A 52 -6.12 0.96 -9.16
N GLY A 53 -5.75 0.24 -10.23
CA GLY A 53 -5.38 0.77 -11.54
C GLY A 53 -3.90 1.18 -11.67
N ASP A 54 -3.43 1.28 -12.91
CA ASP A 54 -1.99 1.37 -13.26
C ASP A 54 -1.29 2.67 -12.86
N ASN A 55 -2.03 3.73 -12.56
CA ASN A 55 -1.46 5.08 -12.40
C ASN A 55 -1.63 5.58 -10.96
N MET A 56 -1.04 4.83 -10.02
CA MET A 56 -1.03 5.21 -8.62
C MET A 56 0.04 6.27 -8.36
N ALA A 57 -0.34 7.54 -8.59
CA ALA A 57 0.36 8.69 -8.04
C ALA A 57 0.13 8.74 -6.52
N LEU A 58 0.74 7.80 -5.79
CA LEU A 58 0.69 7.75 -4.34
C LEU A 58 1.91 8.43 -3.77
N SER A 59 1.69 9.40 -2.90
CA SER A 59 2.76 10.07 -2.16
C SER A 59 2.89 9.48 -0.77
N THR A 60 1.76 9.18 -0.11
CA THR A 60 1.72 8.69 1.28
C THR A 60 1.03 7.34 1.43
N VAL A 61 1.39 6.62 2.49
CA VAL A 61 0.74 5.38 2.92
C VAL A 61 -0.75 5.63 3.20
N GLY A 62 -1.11 6.79 3.77
CA GLY A 62 -2.50 7.16 4.05
C GLY A 62 -3.35 7.31 2.79
N GLU A 63 -2.80 7.82 1.69
CA GLU A 63 -3.49 7.88 0.39
C GLU A 63 -3.80 6.49 -0.14
N LEU A 64 -2.84 5.55 -0.02
CA LEU A 64 -3.03 4.17 -0.45
C LEU A 64 -4.11 3.47 0.41
N VAL A 65 -4.06 3.64 1.73
CA VAL A 65 -5.10 3.08 2.63
C VAL A 65 -6.50 3.55 2.25
N LYS A 66 -6.68 4.86 2.00
CA LYS A 66 -7.99 5.40 1.58
C LYS A 66 -8.44 4.82 0.24
N LYS A 67 -7.53 4.72 -0.72
CA LYS A 67 -7.80 4.11 -2.03
C LYS A 67 -8.29 2.67 -1.91
N ILE A 68 -7.66 1.89 -1.05
CA ILE A 68 -8.07 0.50 -0.77
C ILE A 68 -9.45 0.47 -0.13
N ASP A 69 -9.65 1.26 0.93
CA ASP A 69 -10.93 1.30 1.65
C ASP A 69 -12.08 1.71 0.70
N GLU A 70 -11.86 2.68 -0.17
CA GLU A 70 -12.82 3.09 -1.20
C GLU A 70 -13.07 1.99 -2.23
N ALA A 71 -12.03 1.32 -2.73
CA ALA A 71 -12.17 0.26 -3.71
C ALA A 71 -12.90 -0.96 -3.13
N VAL A 72 -12.57 -1.36 -1.90
CA VAL A 72 -13.25 -2.44 -1.18
C VAL A 72 -14.72 -2.08 -0.90
N ALA A 73 -15.01 -0.83 -0.55
CA ALA A 73 -16.39 -0.38 -0.32
C ALA A 73 -17.24 -0.30 -1.59
N ASN A 74 -16.62 -0.13 -2.76
CA ASN A 74 -17.29 -0.05 -4.07
C ASN A 74 -17.30 -1.38 -4.84
N LYS A 75 -16.77 -2.46 -4.24
CA LYS A 75 -16.82 -3.82 -4.78
C LYS A 75 -18.22 -4.42 -4.63
#